data_AF-A0A8S2A8S2-F1
#
_entry.id   AF-A0A8S2A8S2-F1
#
_cell.length_a   1.000
_cell.length_b   1.000
_cell.length_c   1.000
_cell.angle_alpha   90.00
_cell.angle_beta   90.00
_cell.angle_gamma   90.00
#
_symmetry.space_group_name_H-M   'P 1'
#
loop_
_entity.id
_entity.type
_entity.pdbx_description
1 polymer ?
#
loop_
_entity_poly.entity_id
_entity_poly.type
_entity_poly.pdbx_seq_one_letter_code
_entity_poly.pdbx_strand_id
1 'polypeptide(L)'
;MNSFPEDLLAIILAKLPIKIFTTFKLVCKQWESIVDSPYFRDLFRSMHQNSHTSSSWSIMSGKDGEEVVAQYGCNTWGLEQSLGSYISSFLTKMFETEKNKYIVWAYNDVGLILISELPIWVTNRSLYVANPVSQECVEIPSHAHLKEVSCPLGIATRTENGILLDYRVVLFDEDLRLLIYSSHTGLWSLNTVDSYPSALYTQSPISLHGSIHWIASTSHSVDVVVSIDLYATGTSSVQCRVTSFPDFGQHPKFNRSFSTCQGSLMYMNIIKVDGTLEDKLCVWRLNSGEWQLVSEITPPFIDTGFEYIQLGTNPFDAKTVYFWNMNHQTLLSINLHNGKFVFETKLLSSINPGLFFHSVVLPQWLYRIPNTMRMV
;
A
#
# COMPACT_ATOMS: atom_id res chain seq x y z
N MET A 1 20.74 39.66 -20.06
CA MET A 1 19.86 38.55 -20.47
C MET A 1 18.60 38.64 -19.63
N ASN A 2 17.44 38.83 -20.24
CA ASN A 2 16.17 38.93 -19.52
C ASN A 2 15.81 37.53 -19.01
N SER A 3 16.06 37.26 -17.74
CA SER A 3 15.62 36.03 -17.08
C SER A 3 14.10 35.96 -17.14
N PHE A 4 13.57 34.85 -17.65
CA PHE A 4 12.16 34.54 -17.55
C PHE A 4 11.78 34.54 -16.05
N PRO A 5 10.66 35.16 -15.63
CA PRO A 5 10.29 35.20 -14.21
C PRO A 5 10.15 33.78 -13.66
N GLU A 6 10.80 33.49 -12.52
CA GLU A 6 10.80 32.15 -11.92
C GLU A 6 9.39 31.65 -11.61
N ASP A 7 8.49 32.56 -11.22
CA ASP A 7 7.07 32.26 -11.00
C ASP A 7 6.40 31.75 -12.26
N LEU A 8 6.73 32.31 -13.43
CA LEU A 8 6.14 31.91 -14.70
C LEU A 8 6.70 30.56 -15.16
N LEU A 9 7.99 30.30 -14.91
CA LEU A 9 8.57 28.96 -15.10
C LEU A 9 7.88 27.93 -14.19
N ALA A 10 7.69 28.25 -12.90
CA ALA A 10 7.01 27.37 -11.96
C ALA A 10 5.58 27.04 -12.42
N ILE A 11 4.83 28.03 -12.90
CA ILE A 11 3.47 27.82 -13.44
C ILE A 11 3.49 26.93 -14.69
N ILE A 12 4.43 27.14 -15.61
CA ILE A 12 4.56 26.29 -16.82
C ILE A 12 4.90 24.85 -16.42
N LEU A 13 5.92 24.67 -15.59
CA LEU A 13 6.39 23.37 -15.15
C LEU A 13 5.32 22.60 -14.38
N ALA A 14 4.53 23.28 -13.55
CA ALA A 14 3.52 22.63 -12.73
C ALA A 14 2.26 22.20 -13.54
N LYS A 15 2.14 22.63 -14.80
CA LYS A 15 1.14 22.10 -15.75
C LYS A 15 1.59 20.81 -16.44
N LEU A 16 2.87 20.45 -16.33
CA LEU A 16 3.40 19.24 -16.92
C LEU A 16 3.20 18.04 -15.98
N PRO A 17 3.10 16.82 -16.52
CA PRO A 17 3.11 15.60 -15.72
C PRO A 17 4.39 15.47 -14.87
N ILE A 18 4.26 14.84 -13.70
CA ILE A 18 5.37 14.62 -12.76
C ILE A 18 6.57 13.97 -13.44
N LYS A 19 6.34 12.89 -14.21
CA LYS A 19 7.41 12.17 -14.94
C LYS A 19 8.20 13.11 -15.87
N ILE A 20 7.57 14.13 -16.44
CA ILE A 20 8.21 15.06 -17.38
C ILE A 20 9.07 16.06 -16.61
N PHE A 21 8.50 16.83 -15.67
CA PHE A 21 9.26 17.88 -15.00
C PHE A 21 10.34 17.32 -14.07
N THR A 22 10.26 16.06 -13.63
CA THR A 22 11.36 15.44 -12.86
C THR A 22 12.61 15.22 -13.70
N THR A 23 12.47 14.95 -15.00
CA THR A 23 13.63 14.86 -15.92
C THR A 23 14.25 16.23 -16.19
N PHE A 24 13.47 17.30 -16.06
CA PHE A 24 13.91 18.67 -16.29
C PHE A 24 14.91 19.17 -15.24
N LYS A 25 14.97 18.53 -14.07
CA LYS A 25 16.03 18.75 -13.08
C LYS A 25 17.43 18.53 -13.66
N LEU A 26 17.57 17.67 -14.67
CA LEU A 26 18.84 17.37 -15.33
C LEU A 26 19.26 18.44 -16.35
N VAL A 27 18.38 19.38 -16.69
CA VAL A 27 18.63 20.40 -17.74
C VAL A 27 19.47 21.56 -17.21
N CYS A 28 19.08 22.15 -16.07
CA CYS A 28 19.85 23.23 -15.44
C CYS A 28 19.53 23.37 -13.94
N LYS A 29 20.47 23.98 -13.20
CA LYS A 29 20.34 24.23 -11.74
C LYS A 29 19.12 25.08 -11.36
N GLN A 30 18.71 26.00 -12.23
CA GLN A 30 17.55 26.83 -11.98
C GLN A 30 16.27 25.99 -11.96
N TRP A 31 16.10 25.08 -12.91
CA TRP A 31 14.93 24.21 -13.00
C TRP A 31 14.90 23.19 -11.87
N GLU A 32 16.06 22.63 -11.52
CA GLU A 32 16.23 21.81 -10.32
C GLU A 32 15.77 22.55 -9.06
N SER A 33 16.28 23.77 -8.84
CA SER A 33 15.91 24.60 -7.68
C SER A 33 14.42 24.95 -7.64
N ILE A 34 13.79 25.22 -8.79
CA ILE A 34 12.34 25.49 -8.84
C ILE A 34 11.57 24.24 -8.46
N VAL A 35 11.86 23.08 -9.10
CA VAL A 35 11.09 21.85 -8.90
C VAL A 35 11.24 21.30 -7.48
N ASP A 36 12.39 21.47 -6.85
CA ASP A 36 12.64 21.06 -5.45
C ASP A 36 12.13 22.07 -4.42
N SER A 37 11.64 23.24 -4.84
CA SER A 37 11.12 24.25 -3.92
C SER A 37 9.78 23.85 -3.29
N PRO A 38 9.53 24.18 -2.01
CA PRO A 38 8.22 24.00 -1.38
C PRO A 38 7.10 24.74 -2.13
N TYR A 39 7.39 25.94 -2.64
CA TYR A 39 6.45 26.74 -3.42
C TYR A 39 5.94 25.99 -4.66
N PHE A 40 6.85 25.39 -5.44
CA PHE A 40 6.46 24.66 -6.64
C PHE A 40 5.59 23.44 -6.32
N ARG A 41 5.91 22.70 -5.25
CA ARG A 41 5.09 21.58 -4.78
C ARG A 41 3.68 22.04 -4.42
N ASP A 42 3.58 23.13 -3.65
CA ASP A 42 2.28 23.62 -3.17
C ASP A 42 1.45 24.19 -4.34
N LEU A 43 2.11 24.88 -5.29
CA LEU A 43 1.52 25.30 -6.56
C LEU A 43 1.01 24.12 -7.38
N PHE A 44 1.82 23.08 -7.56
CA PHE A 44 1.43 21.86 -8.27
C PHE A 44 0.22 21.20 -7.60
N ARG A 45 0.27 21.00 -6.28
CA ARG A 45 -0.84 20.41 -5.51
C ARG A 45 -2.11 21.25 -5.67
N SER A 46 -2.03 22.57 -5.54
CA SER A 46 -3.18 23.47 -5.73
C SER A 46 -3.81 23.33 -7.12
N MET A 47 -3.01 23.16 -8.17
CA MET A 47 -3.55 23.04 -9.54
C MET A 47 -4.20 21.68 -9.82
N HIS A 48 -3.78 20.62 -9.11
CA HIS A 48 -4.23 19.24 -9.35
C HIS A 48 -5.12 18.66 -8.24
N GLN A 49 -5.51 19.45 -7.23
CA GLN A 49 -6.31 19.04 -6.07
C GLN A 49 -7.70 18.45 -6.39
N ASN A 50 -8.37 18.96 -7.44
CA ASN A 50 -9.78 18.63 -7.76
C ASN A 50 -9.95 17.60 -8.88
N SER A 51 -8.85 17.02 -9.35
CA SER A 51 -8.91 15.97 -10.36
C SER A 51 -9.32 14.67 -9.67
N HIS A 52 -10.63 14.42 -9.50
CA HIS A 52 -11.19 13.20 -8.91
C HIS A 52 -10.82 11.88 -9.64
N THR A 53 -9.87 11.94 -10.58
CA THR A 53 -9.32 10.86 -11.42
C THR A 53 -7.78 10.86 -11.44
N SER A 54 -7.11 11.58 -10.52
CA SER A 54 -5.74 12.12 -10.69
C SER A 54 -4.55 11.18 -10.44
N SER A 55 -4.76 9.98 -9.92
CA SER A 55 -3.65 9.11 -9.56
C SER A 55 -3.77 7.76 -10.24
N SER A 56 -2.68 7.34 -10.88
CA SER A 56 -2.56 5.98 -11.34
C SER A 56 -2.56 5.04 -10.14
N TRP A 57 -3.25 3.92 -10.26
CA TRP A 57 -3.29 2.90 -9.24
C TRP A 57 -3.42 1.52 -9.86
N SER A 58 -3.02 0.51 -9.11
CA SER A 58 -3.06 -0.88 -9.53
C SER A 58 -3.42 -1.81 -8.38
N ILE A 59 -3.96 -2.97 -8.70
CA ILE A 59 -4.09 -4.10 -7.77
C ILE A 59 -3.02 -5.12 -8.13
N MET A 60 -2.07 -5.30 -7.22
CA MET A 60 -0.93 -6.20 -7.36
C MET A 60 -1.19 -7.50 -6.62
N SER A 61 -0.74 -8.61 -7.19
CA SER A 61 -0.77 -9.94 -6.60
C SER A 61 0.51 -10.18 -5.77
N GLY A 62 0.34 -10.58 -4.51
CA GLY A 62 1.40 -10.49 -3.50
C GLY A 62 2.61 -11.40 -3.67
N LYS A 63 2.49 -12.60 -4.27
CA LYS A 63 3.64 -13.52 -4.42
C LYS A 63 4.45 -13.30 -5.69
N ASP A 64 3.76 -13.02 -6.79
CA ASP A 64 4.37 -12.99 -8.12
C ASP A 64 4.63 -11.56 -8.61
N GLY A 65 4.15 -10.56 -7.86
CA GLY A 65 4.20 -9.15 -8.28
C GLY A 65 3.41 -8.90 -9.56
N GLU A 66 2.50 -9.81 -9.93
CA GLU A 66 1.65 -9.68 -11.10
C GLU A 66 0.58 -8.62 -10.88
N GLU A 67 0.35 -7.81 -11.90
CA GLU A 67 -0.67 -6.78 -11.86
C GLU A 67 -1.98 -7.31 -12.42
N VAL A 68 -3.03 -7.25 -11.60
CA VAL A 68 -4.35 -7.79 -11.95
C VAL A 68 -5.22 -6.72 -12.60
N VAL A 69 -5.28 -5.56 -11.94
CA VAL A 69 -6.06 -4.41 -12.38
C VAL A 69 -5.14 -3.21 -12.41
N ALA A 70 -5.24 -2.40 -13.45
CA ALA A 70 -4.52 -1.13 -13.50
C ALA A 70 -5.40 -0.02 -14.05
N GLN A 71 -5.26 1.15 -13.46
CA GLN A 71 -5.74 2.41 -13.99
C GLN A 71 -4.52 3.33 -14.11
N TYR A 72 -4.10 3.60 -15.33
CA TYR A 72 -2.96 4.46 -15.66
C TYR A 72 -3.33 5.39 -16.81
N GLY A 73 -2.38 6.21 -17.29
CA GLY A 73 -2.65 7.27 -18.28
C GLY A 73 -3.26 8.53 -17.68
N CYS A 74 -3.16 8.71 -16.35
CA CYS A 74 -3.58 9.96 -15.73
C CYS A 74 -2.62 11.12 -16.07
N ASN A 75 -3.19 12.29 -16.34
CA ASN A 75 -2.46 13.51 -16.69
C ASN A 75 -1.44 13.96 -15.62
N THR A 76 -1.74 13.73 -14.33
CA THR A 76 -0.90 14.23 -13.24
C THR A 76 0.48 13.57 -13.24
N TRP A 77 0.54 12.25 -13.43
CA TRP A 77 1.82 11.53 -13.48
C TRP A 77 2.38 11.38 -14.89
N GLY A 78 1.50 11.26 -15.90
CA GLY A 78 1.92 11.03 -17.29
C GLY A 78 2.56 9.65 -17.48
N LEU A 79 2.05 8.63 -16.77
CA LEU A 79 2.53 7.27 -16.93
C LEU A 79 1.95 6.64 -18.20
N GLU A 80 2.83 6.26 -19.13
CA GLU A 80 2.50 5.56 -20.38
C GLU A 80 2.23 4.07 -20.18
N GLN A 81 2.64 3.53 -19.03
CA GLN A 81 2.52 2.11 -18.67
C GLN A 81 1.93 2.01 -17.27
N SER A 82 1.53 0.79 -16.90
CA SER A 82 0.96 0.51 -15.59
C SER A 82 2.03 0.49 -14.48
N LEU A 83 1.61 0.61 -13.21
CA LEU A 83 2.55 0.62 -12.08
C LEU A 83 3.30 -0.69 -11.94
N GLY A 84 2.62 -1.82 -12.18
CA GLY A 84 3.24 -3.13 -12.19
C GLY A 84 4.39 -3.22 -13.20
N SER A 85 4.24 -2.60 -14.37
CA SER A 85 5.31 -2.56 -15.38
C SER A 85 6.53 -1.77 -14.89
N TYR A 86 6.34 -0.59 -14.28
CA TYR A 86 7.45 0.19 -13.71
C TYR A 86 8.15 -0.56 -12.57
N ILE A 87 7.40 -1.22 -11.69
CA ILE A 87 7.94 -2.03 -10.59
C ILE A 87 8.75 -3.21 -11.15
N SER A 88 8.19 -3.96 -12.09
CA SER A 88 8.87 -5.12 -12.71
C SER A 88 10.14 -4.71 -13.46
N SER A 89 10.09 -3.61 -14.21
CA SER A 89 11.25 -3.04 -14.89
C SER A 89 12.34 -2.60 -13.90
N PHE A 90 11.95 -1.91 -12.82
CA PHE A 90 12.85 -1.49 -11.76
C PHE A 90 13.55 -2.69 -11.10
N LEU A 91 12.79 -3.73 -10.71
CA LEU A 91 13.36 -4.94 -10.10
C LEU A 91 14.30 -5.67 -11.05
N THR A 92 13.90 -5.80 -12.32
CA THR A 92 14.74 -6.46 -13.35
C THR A 92 16.07 -5.73 -13.53
N LYS A 93 16.06 -4.39 -13.51
CA LYS A 93 17.27 -3.58 -13.63
C LYS A 93 18.15 -3.65 -12.38
N MET A 94 17.56 -3.66 -11.19
CA MET A 94 18.30 -3.66 -9.92
C MET A 94 18.88 -5.02 -9.57
N PHE A 95 18.16 -6.10 -9.89
CA PHE A 95 18.49 -7.46 -9.47
C PHE A 95 18.66 -8.41 -10.67
N GLU A 96 19.22 -7.91 -11.77
CA GLU A 96 19.32 -8.62 -13.06
C GLU A 96 19.91 -10.03 -12.92
N THR A 97 20.93 -10.21 -12.06
CA THR A 97 21.59 -11.50 -11.79
C THR A 97 20.90 -12.35 -10.72
N GLU A 98 19.92 -11.80 -10.00
CA GLU A 98 19.28 -12.40 -8.83
C GLU A 98 17.74 -12.28 -8.89
N LYS A 99 17.15 -12.36 -10.09
CA LYS A 99 15.73 -12.01 -10.37
C LYS A 99 14.70 -12.76 -9.50
N ASN A 100 15.04 -13.94 -8.99
CA ASN A 100 14.15 -14.76 -8.15
C ASN A 100 14.45 -14.65 -6.65
N LYS A 101 15.47 -13.88 -6.28
CA LYS A 101 15.91 -13.72 -4.89
C LYS A 101 15.13 -12.61 -4.17
N TYR A 102 14.62 -11.61 -4.88
CA TYR A 102 13.97 -10.45 -4.27
C TYR A 102 12.53 -10.29 -4.75
N ILE A 103 11.66 -9.92 -3.82
CA ILE A 103 10.25 -9.59 -4.09
C ILE A 103 9.89 -8.23 -3.48
N VAL A 104 8.82 -7.62 -3.99
CA VAL A 104 8.16 -6.54 -3.27
C VAL A 104 7.37 -7.15 -2.13
N TRP A 105 7.73 -6.78 -0.91
CA TRP A 105 7.12 -7.29 0.30
C TRP A 105 5.94 -6.44 0.78
N ALA A 106 6.08 -5.12 0.69
CA ALA A 106 5.06 -4.19 1.13
C ALA A 106 5.04 -2.94 0.24
N TYR A 107 3.85 -2.36 0.13
CA TYR A 107 3.59 -1.10 -0.54
C TYR A 107 3.14 -0.08 0.50
N ASN A 108 3.49 1.19 0.30
CA ASN A 108 3.00 2.27 1.16
C ASN A 108 2.16 3.30 0.42
N ASP A 109 1.49 4.13 1.20
CA ASP A 109 0.60 5.22 0.80
C ASP A 109 1.31 6.43 0.18
N VAL A 110 2.64 6.45 0.17
CA VAL A 110 3.48 7.49 -0.44
C VAL A 110 4.27 7.01 -1.66
N GLY A 111 3.90 5.84 -2.21
CA GLY A 111 4.49 5.29 -3.44
C GLY A 111 5.87 4.64 -3.29
N LEU A 112 6.35 4.42 -2.07
CA LEU A 112 7.52 3.57 -1.81
C LEU A 112 7.11 2.10 -1.69
N ILE A 113 8.08 1.25 -1.97
CA ILE A 113 8.01 -0.20 -1.82
C ILE A 113 9.11 -0.68 -0.89
N LEU A 114 8.80 -1.67 -0.07
CA LEU A 114 9.78 -2.46 0.67
C LEU A 114 10.11 -3.70 -0.16
N ILE A 115 11.39 -3.87 -0.48
CA ILE A 115 11.91 -5.00 -1.23
C ILE A 115 12.71 -5.87 -0.28
N SER A 116 12.54 -7.17 -0.45
CA SER A 116 12.98 -8.15 0.52
C SER A 116 13.45 -9.43 -0.17
N GLU A 117 14.58 -9.96 0.29
CA GLU A 117 15.10 -11.27 -0.09
C GLU A 117 14.12 -12.43 0.22
N LEU A 118 14.18 -13.54 -0.51
CA LEU A 118 13.49 -14.79 -0.20
C LEU A 118 14.47 -15.82 0.37
N PRO A 119 14.03 -16.77 1.23
CA PRO A 119 12.65 -17.03 1.69
C PRO A 119 12.12 -16.03 2.74
N ILE A 120 10.91 -16.26 3.27
CA ILE A 120 10.25 -15.39 4.26
C ILE A 120 11.15 -15.15 5.49
N TRP A 121 11.66 -16.25 6.06
CA TRP A 121 12.50 -16.27 7.25
C TRP A 121 13.96 -16.45 6.84
N VAL A 122 14.77 -15.41 7.04
CA VAL A 122 16.19 -15.40 6.66
C VAL A 122 17.01 -14.72 7.75
N THR A 123 18.19 -15.28 8.03
CA THR A 123 19.23 -14.64 8.85
C THR A 123 19.96 -13.59 8.02
N ASN A 124 20.15 -12.39 8.56
CA ASN A 124 20.89 -11.30 7.90
C ASN A 124 20.32 -10.91 6.53
N ARG A 125 18.98 -10.89 6.42
CA ARG A 125 18.30 -10.60 5.15
C ARG A 125 18.68 -9.24 4.58
N SER A 126 18.79 -9.16 3.26
CA SER A 126 18.94 -7.89 2.56
C SER A 126 17.57 -7.21 2.36
N LEU A 127 17.50 -5.91 2.64
CA LEU A 127 16.29 -5.09 2.61
C LEU A 127 16.55 -3.79 1.86
N TYR A 128 15.60 -3.39 1.03
CA TYR A 128 15.68 -2.13 0.30
C TYR A 128 14.36 -1.37 0.39
N VAL A 129 14.46 -0.06 0.51
CA VAL A 129 13.32 0.84 0.32
C VAL A 129 13.53 1.56 -1.01
N ALA A 130 12.53 1.48 -1.88
CA ALA A 130 12.64 2.03 -3.22
C ALA A 130 11.41 2.83 -3.63
N ASN A 131 11.61 3.75 -4.56
CA ASN A 131 10.54 4.41 -5.29
C ASN A 131 10.68 4.02 -6.77
N PRO A 132 9.83 3.11 -7.29
CA PRO A 132 9.99 2.53 -8.63
C PRO A 132 9.82 3.57 -9.75
N VAL A 133 9.11 4.67 -9.50
CA VAL A 133 8.89 5.72 -10.51
C VAL A 133 10.09 6.66 -10.61
N SER A 134 10.64 7.11 -9.47
CA SER A 134 11.86 7.94 -9.47
C SER A 134 13.15 7.15 -9.65
N GLN A 135 13.09 5.83 -9.53
CA GLN A 135 14.24 4.91 -9.55
C GLN A 135 15.20 5.11 -8.35
N GLU A 136 14.76 5.79 -7.29
CA GLU A 136 15.51 5.85 -6.04
C GLU A 136 15.44 4.52 -5.30
N CYS A 137 16.56 4.11 -4.73
CA CYS A 137 16.68 2.90 -3.92
C CYS A 137 17.69 3.12 -2.81
N VAL A 138 17.35 2.68 -1.61
CA VAL A 138 18.21 2.74 -0.42
C VAL A 138 18.25 1.36 0.19
N GLU A 139 19.46 0.83 0.35
CA GLU A 139 19.71 -0.38 1.13
C GLU A 139 19.58 -0.07 2.62
N ILE A 140 18.85 -0.91 3.34
CA ILE A 140 18.67 -0.78 4.77
C ILE A 140 19.87 -1.43 5.48
N PRO A 141 20.48 -0.76 6.47
CA PRO A 141 21.58 -1.34 7.24
C PRO A 141 21.25 -2.71 7.79
N SER A 142 22.19 -3.64 7.68
CA SER A 142 22.01 -5.00 8.17
C SER A 142 21.80 -5.03 9.69
N HIS A 143 20.82 -5.82 10.12
CA HIS A 143 20.61 -6.20 11.53
C HIS A 143 21.42 -7.44 11.93
N ALA A 144 22.46 -7.81 11.18
CA ALA A 144 23.22 -9.04 11.41
C ALA A 144 23.89 -9.17 12.78
N HIS A 145 24.14 -8.04 13.44
CA HIS A 145 24.64 -8.03 14.82
C HIS A 145 23.67 -8.68 15.82
N LEU A 146 22.38 -8.74 15.49
CA LEU A 146 21.37 -9.44 16.28
C LEU A 146 21.41 -10.96 16.07
N LYS A 147 22.00 -11.44 14.95
CA LYS A 147 22.04 -12.87 14.55
C LYS A 147 20.67 -13.56 14.55
N GLU A 148 19.60 -12.78 14.41
CA GLU A 148 18.22 -13.26 14.45
C GLU A 148 17.73 -13.60 13.03
N VAL A 149 17.02 -14.73 12.90
CA VAL A 149 16.18 -15.00 11.73
C VAL A 149 14.99 -14.05 11.81
N SER A 150 14.65 -13.43 10.68
CA SER A 150 13.61 -12.41 10.65
C SER A 150 12.72 -12.53 9.42
N CYS A 151 11.45 -12.17 9.57
CA CYS A 151 10.54 -11.96 8.46
C CYS A 151 10.05 -10.51 8.43
N PRO A 152 9.93 -9.89 7.26
CA PRO A 152 9.44 -8.53 7.20
C PRO A 152 7.94 -8.47 7.50
N LEU A 153 7.54 -7.44 8.25
CA LEU A 153 6.16 -7.06 8.40
C LEU A 153 5.82 -5.97 7.38
N GLY A 154 6.56 -4.88 7.33
CA GLY A 154 6.25 -3.81 6.38
C GLY A 154 7.04 -2.53 6.58
N ILE A 155 6.54 -1.48 5.96
CA ILE A 155 7.10 -0.12 6.02
C ILE A 155 6.01 0.84 6.46
N ALA A 156 6.36 1.83 7.26
CA ALA A 156 5.49 2.97 7.55
C ALA A 156 6.23 4.28 7.36
N THR A 157 5.49 5.32 6.97
CA THR A 157 6.08 6.62 6.67
C THR A 157 5.45 7.73 7.49
N ARG A 158 6.24 8.75 7.79
CA ARG A 158 5.77 9.98 8.41
C ARG A 158 5.88 11.12 7.41
N THR A 159 4.73 11.67 7.05
CA THR A 159 4.65 12.87 6.21
C THR A 159 4.13 14.05 7.01
N GLU A 160 4.71 15.23 6.77
CA GLU A 160 4.25 16.49 7.36
C GLU A 160 4.22 17.55 6.26
N ASN A 161 3.08 18.24 6.11
CA ASN A 161 2.86 19.25 5.06
C ASN A 161 3.19 18.74 3.64
N GLY A 162 3.05 17.43 3.42
CA GLY A 162 3.41 16.77 2.16
C GLY A 162 4.90 16.76 1.86
N ILE A 163 5.73 16.71 2.90
CA ILE A 163 7.12 16.28 2.88
C ILE A 163 7.19 14.92 3.56
N LEU A 164 7.90 13.97 2.94
CA LEU A 164 8.26 12.72 3.60
C LEU A 164 9.47 13.00 4.51
N LEU A 165 9.27 12.93 5.82
CA LEU A 165 10.31 13.23 6.80
C LEU A 165 11.20 12.03 7.05
N ASP A 166 10.58 10.88 7.30
CA ASP A 166 11.26 9.62 7.59
C ASP A 166 10.32 8.44 7.36
N TYR A 167 10.92 7.26 7.33
CA TYR A 167 10.26 5.97 7.27
C TYR A 167 10.83 5.02 8.32
N ARG A 168 10.02 4.01 8.67
CA ARG A 168 10.39 2.89 9.53
C ARG A 168 10.12 1.58 8.82
N VAL A 169 11.04 0.64 8.97
CA VAL A 169 10.88 -0.74 8.47
C VAL A 169 10.71 -1.65 9.68
N VAL A 170 9.74 -2.54 9.61
CA VAL A 170 9.36 -3.42 10.72
C VAL A 170 9.52 -4.86 10.29
N LEU A 171 10.24 -5.63 11.10
CA LEU A 171 10.40 -7.08 10.97
C LEU A 171 9.90 -7.76 12.24
N PHE A 172 9.54 -9.04 12.11
CA PHE A 172 9.43 -9.97 13.21
C PHE A 172 10.68 -10.83 13.30
N ASP A 173 11.12 -11.13 14.51
CA ASP A 173 12.07 -12.21 14.77
C ASP A 173 11.36 -13.55 15.02
N GLU A 174 12.12 -14.60 15.36
CA GLU A 174 11.59 -15.94 15.65
C GLU A 174 10.64 -15.97 16.86
N ASP A 175 10.83 -15.06 17.81
CA ASP A 175 10.01 -14.92 19.02
C ASP A 175 8.80 -13.98 18.79
N LEU A 176 8.55 -13.58 17.54
CA LEU A 176 7.51 -12.63 17.13
C LEU A 176 7.67 -11.24 17.78
N ARG A 177 8.88 -10.87 18.22
CA ARG A 177 9.20 -9.52 18.67
C ARG A 177 9.44 -8.62 17.46
N LEU A 178 9.22 -7.32 17.64
CA LEU A 178 9.35 -6.36 16.55
C LEU A 178 10.76 -5.77 16.52
N LEU A 179 11.41 -5.92 15.38
CA LEU A 179 12.62 -5.19 15.03
C LEU A 179 12.24 -4.00 14.17
N ILE A 180 12.51 -2.80 14.66
CA ILE A 180 12.11 -1.55 14.01
C ILE A 180 13.36 -0.77 13.63
N TYR A 181 13.59 -0.64 12.33
CA TYR A 181 14.54 0.30 11.76
C TYR A 181 13.91 1.68 11.65
N SER A 182 14.65 2.72 12.02
CA SER A 182 14.27 4.10 11.80
C SER A 182 15.27 4.76 10.86
N SER A 183 14.79 5.25 9.71
CA SER A 183 15.64 6.02 8.79
C SER A 183 16.15 7.30 9.44
N HIS A 184 15.38 7.93 10.33
CA HIS A 184 15.78 9.15 11.03
C HIS A 184 17.07 8.95 11.86
N THR A 185 17.20 7.82 12.57
CA THR A 185 18.36 7.51 13.40
C THR A 185 19.39 6.63 12.70
N GLY A 186 19.01 5.93 11.64
CA GLY A 186 19.83 4.93 10.97
C GLY A 186 20.06 3.66 11.81
N LEU A 187 19.23 3.42 12.82
CA LEU A 187 19.42 2.35 13.81
C LEU A 187 18.22 1.42 13.89
N TRP A 188 18.51 0.17 14.24
CA TRP A 188 17.52 -0.83 14.64
C TRP A 188 17.23 -0.73 16.14
N SER A 189 15.98 -0.94 16.51
CA SER A 189 15.52 -1.04 17.89
C SER A 189 14.64 -2.27 18.04
N LEU A 190 14.86 -3.02 19.12
CA LEU A 190 13.98 -4.12 19.50
C LEU A 190 12.83 -3.54 20.34
N ASN A 191 11.60 -3.86 19.97
CA ASN A 191 10.43 -3.49 20.74
C ASN A 191 9.63 -4.72 21.15
N THR A 192 9.51 -4.89 22.45
CA THR A 192 8.64 -5.87 23.08
C THR A 192 7.29 -5.21 23.30
N VAL A 193 6.40 -5.31 22.32
CA VAL A 193 4.99 -5.00 22.56
C VAL A 193 4.43 -6.11 23.45
N ASP A 194 3.89 -5.72 24.59
CA ASP A 194 3.20 -6.64 25.48
C ASP A 194 1.97 -7.19 24.74
N SER A 195 1.96 -8.50 24.49
CA SER A 195 0.93 -9.30 23.81
C SER A 195 0.87 -9.22 22.27
N TYR A 196 1.43 -10.25 21.62
CA TYR A 196 1.16 -10.58 20.23
C TYR A 196 0.11 -11.70 20.12
N PRO A 197 -0.73 -11.68 19.09
CA PRO A 197 -1.46 -12.86 18.64
C PRO A 197 -0.48 -13.98 18.23
N SER A 198 -0.86 -15.22 18.53
CA SER A 198 -0.03 -16.42 18.43
C SER A 198 0.27 -16.93 17.01
N ALA A 199 -0.37 -16.37 15.99
CA ALA A 199 -0.07 -16.71 14.59
C ALA A 199 -0.11 -15.47 13.69
N LEU A 200 0.97 -15.27 12.92
CA LEU A 200 1.05 -14.27 11.88
C LEU A 200 0.50 -14.84 10.58
N TYR A 201 -0.63 -14.30 10.13
CA TYR A 201 -0.92 -14.32 8.70
C TYR A 201 -0.09 -13.21 8.08
N THR A 202 1.01 -13.57 7.40
CA THR A 202 1.83 -12.61 6.61
C THR A 202 1.09 -12.09 5.37
N GLN A 203 -0.23 -12.19 5.37
CA GLN A 203 -1.10 -11.87 4.25
C GLN A 203 -1.31 -10.36 4.22
N SER A 204 -0.54 -9.72 3.34
CA SER A 204 -0.72 -8.35 2.85
C SER A 204 -0.94 -7.27 3.91
N PRO A 205 0.05 -7.00 4.77
CA PRO A 205 0.01 -5.86 5.68
C PRO A 205 -0.18 -4.55 4.88
N ILE A 206 -0.99 -3.66 5.44
CA ILE A 206 -1.30 -2.35 4.85
C ILE A 206 -0.64 -1.25 5.68
N SER A 207 0.19 -0.45 5.03
CA SER A 207 0.69 0.80 5.57
C SER A 207 -0.34 1.89 5.35
N LEU A 208 -0.75 2.57 6.42
CA LEU A 208 -1.68 3.69 6.35
C LEU A 208 -1.40 4.68 7.47
N HIS A 209 -1.17 5.95 7.12
CA HIS A 209 -1.03 7.04 8.10
C HIS A 209 0.00 6.77 9.21
N GLY A 210 1.17 6.23 8.84
CA GLY A 210 2.23 5.92 9.81
C GLY A 210 1.98 4.66 10.66
N SER A 211 0.85 3.98 10.44
CA SER A 211 0.52 2.70 11.07
C SER A 211 0.64 1.54 10.10
N ILE A 212 0.93 0.35 10.62
CA ILE A 212 0.87 -0.91 9.87
C ILE A 212 -0.31 -1.73 10.40
N HIS A 213 -1.18 -2.18 9.50
CA HIS A 213 -2.35 -3.01 9.78
C HIS A 213 -2.17 -4.39 9.17
N TRP A 214 -2.44 -5.46 9.93
CA TRP A 214 -2.39 -6.83 9.42
C TRP A 214 -3.39 -7.73 10.13
N ILE A 215 -3.64 -8.89 9.53
CA ILE A 215 -4.51 -9.92 10.10
C ILE A 215 -3.66 -10.86 10.93
N ALA A 216 -4.11 -11.18 12.13
CA ALA A 216 -3.45 -12.16 12.97
C ALA A 216 -4.48 -13.05 13.66
N SER A 217 -4.05 -14.23 14.12
CA SER A 217 -4.92 -15.13 14.88
C SER A 217 -4.56 -15.11 16.36
N THR A 218 -5.59 -14.97 17.21
CA THR A 218 -5.45 -15.13 18.66
C THR A 218 -5.18 -16.59 19.04
N SER A 219 -4.88 -16.85 20.31
CA SER A 219 -4.69 -18.20 20.85
C SER A 219 -5.92 -19.11 20.70
N HIS A 220 -7.09 -18.51 20.47
CA HIS A 220 -8.35 -19.21 20.27
C HIS A 220 -8.72 -19.37 18.78
N SER A 221 -7.76 -19.19 17.87
CA SER A 221 -7.96 -19.30 16.42
C SER A 221 -9.01 -18.32 15.86
N VAL A 222 -9.15 -17.16 16.51
CA VAL A 222 -9.99 -16.06 16.05
C VAL A 222 -9.12 -15.05 15.33
N ASP A 223 -9.46 -14.72 14.08
CA ASP A 223 -8.79 -13.64 13.38
C ASP A 223 -9.17 -12.27 13.94
N VAL A 224 -8.18 -11.41 14.05
CA VAL A 224 -8.29 -10.03 14.51
C VAL A 224 -7.46 -9.14 13.61
N VAL A 225 -7.80 -7.85 13.60
CA VAL A 225 -6.97 -6.81 13.00
C VAL A 225 -6.03 -6.29 14.05
N VAL A 226 -4.73 -6.40 13.79
CA VAL A 226 -3.71 -5.75 14.60
C VAL A 226 -3.24 -4.52 13.86
N SER A 227 -3.12 -3.43 14.59
CA SER A 227 -2.56 -2.18 14.09
C SER A 227 -1.49 -1.69 15.03
N ILE A 228 -0.41 -1.20 14.46
CA ILE A 228 0.69 -0.60 15.21
C ILE A 228 0.93 0.80 14.67
N ASP A 229 0.78 1.79 15.54
CA ASP A 229 1.21 3.16 15.27
C ASP A 229 2.68 3.32 15.64
N LEU A 230 3.52 3.56 14.62
CA LEU A 230 4.95 3.72 14.77
C LEU A 230 5.35 5.17 15.11
N TYR A 231 4.43 6.13 15.03
CA TYR A 231 4.69 7.55 15.28
C TYR A 231 3.84 8.15 16.40
N ALA A 232 3.11 7.32 17.15
CA ALA A 232 2.34 7.73 18.32
C ALA A 232 3.18 8.57 19.31
N THR A 233 2.63 9.70 19.76
CA THR A 233 3.25 10.58 20.75
C THR A 233 2.66 10.27 22.13
N GLY A 234 3.28 9.34 22.86
CA GLY A 234 2.83 8.90 24.19
C GLY A 234 3.94 8.17 24.97
N THR A 235 3.74 7.98 26.28
CA THR A 235 4.77 7.43 27.20
C THR A 235 5.08 5.95 27.01
N SER A 236 4.35 5.22 26.16
CA SER A 236 4.66 3.84 25.78
C SER A 236 5.19 3.78 24.35
N SER A 237 6.34 3.15 24.20
CA SER A 237 6.92 2.72 22.92
C SER A 237 5.88 1.95 22.09
N VAL A 238 5.49 2.50 20.92
CA VAL A 238 4.67 1.82 19.89
C VAL A 238 3.28 1.38 20.39
N GLN A 239 2.23 2.11 20.00
CA GLN A 239 0.86 1.78 20.40
C GLN A 239 0.31 0.66 19.52
N CYS A 240 0.20 -0.54 20.09
CA CYS A 240 -0.48 -1.67 19.46
C CYS A 240 -1.98 -1.63 19.81
N ARG A 241 -2.83 -1.87 18.81
CA ARG A 241 -4.27 -2.00 18.98
C ARG A 241 -4.75 -3.25 18.26
N VAL A 242 -5.53 -4.04 18.98
CA VAL A 242 -6.22 -5.22 18.47
C VAL A 242 -7.70 -4.90 18.31
N THR A 243 -8.25 -5.14 17.14
CA THR A 243 -9.65 -4.86 16.79
C THR A 243 -10.29 -6.11 16.21
N SER A 244 -11.41 -6.55 16.78
CA SER A 244 -12.18 -7.67 16.24
C SER A 244 -12.79 -7.30 14.88
N PHE A 245 -12.96 -8.29 13.99
CA PHE A 245 -13.73 -8.07 12.76
C PHE A 245 -15.21 -7.81 13.07
N PRO A 246 -15.92 -7.04 12.24
CA PRO A 246 -17.33 -6.73 12.45
C PRO A 246 -18.24 -7.96 12.30
N ASP A 247 -17.74 -9.02 11.67
CA ASP A 247 -18.43 -10.31 11.49
C ASP A 247 -17.96 -11.38 12.51
N PHE A 248 -17.43 -10.95 13.65
CA PHE A 248 -17.02 -11.85 14.72
C PHE A 248 -18.18 -12.77 15.14
N GLY A 249 -17.89 -14.05 15.30
CA GLY A 249 -18.88 -15.08 15.63
C GLY A 249 -19.70 -15.58 14.44
N GLN A 250 -19.48 -15.03 13.23
CA GLN A 250 -20.13 -15.50 12.00
C GLN A 250 -19.18 -16.35 11.15
N HIS A 251 -19.74 -16.99 10.12
CA HIS A 251 -19.00 -17.73 9.10
C HIS A 251 -18.89 -16.90 7.83
N PRO A 252 -17.87 -16.03 7.69
CA PRO A 252 -17.66 -15.28 6.46
C PRO A 252 -17.48 -16.20 5.25
N LYS A 253 -18.01 -15.82 4.09
CA LYS A 253 -17.82 -16.59 2.84
C LYS A 253 -16.46 -16.36 2.18
N PHE A 254 -15.86 -15.18 2.36
CA PHE A 254 -14.54 -14.87 1.79
C PHE A 254 -13.44 -14.98 2.84
N ASN A 255 -12.25 -15.39 2.39
CA ASN A 255 -11.03 -15.22 3.19
C ASN A 255 -10.85 -13.75 3.54
N ARG A 256 -10.57 -13.48 4.82
CA ARG A 256 -10.41 -12.11 5.30
C ARG A 256 -9.21 -11.46 4.61
N SER A 257 -9.44 -10.29 4.06
CA SER A 257 -8.43 -9.47 3.41
C SER A 257 -8.79 -7.99 3.56
N PHE A 258 -7.78 -7.14 3.41
CA PHE A 258 -7.97 -5.69 3.47
C PHE A 258 -7.84 -5.05 2.10
N SER A 259 -8.47 -3.89 1.97
CA SER A 259 -8.15 -2.93 0.92
C SER A 259 -8.13 -1.53 1.52
N THR A 260 -7.70 -0.54 0.74
CA THR A 260 -7.78 0.87 1.13
C THR A 260 -8.70 1.63 0.19
N CYS A 261 -9.43 2.59 0.73
CA CYS A 261 -10.22 3.53 -0.05
C CYS A 261 -10.23 4.88 0.65
N GLN A 262 -9.87 5.95 -0.06
CA GLN A 262 -9.91 7.32 0.44
C GLN A 262 -9.17 7.50 1.79
N GLY A 263 -8.01 6.84 1.94
CA GLY A 263 -7.22 6.89 3.16
C GLY A 263 -7.81 6.11 4.34
N SER A 264 -8.79 5.22 4.12
CA SER A 264 -9.34 4.37 5.17
C SER A 264 -9.11 2.89 4.87
N LEU A 265 -8.95 2.08 5.93
CA LEU A 265 -8.93 0.63 5.82
C LEU A 265 -10.36 0.14 5.57
N MET A 266 -10.54 -0.69 4.54
CA MET A 266 -11.81 -1.24 4.12
C MET A 266 -11.79 -2.76 4.28
N TYR A 267 -12.88 -3.29 4.80
CA TYR A 267 -13.16 -4.71 4.92
C TYR A 267 -14.50 -5.02 4.25
N MET A 268 -14.62 -6.16 3.58
CA MET A 268 -15.91 -6.61 3.08
C MET A 268 -16.02 -8.12 3.23
N ASN A 269 -17.24 -8.59 3.43
CA ASN A 269 -17.53 -10.02 3.43
C ASN A 269 -19.02 -10.26 3.18
N ILE A 270 -19.37 -11.50 2.86
CA ILE A 270 -20.76 -11.94 2.81
C ILE A 270 -21.09 -12.63 4.13
N ILE A 271 -22.11 -12.10 4.81
CA ILE A 271 -22.53 -12.55 6.14
C ILE A 271 -24.06 -12.66 6.22
N LYS A 272 -24.56 -13.35 7.24
CA LYS A 272 -25.99 -13.40 7.54
C LYS A 272 -26.34 -12.23 8.44
N VAL A 273 -27.23 -11.35 7.99
CA VAL A 273 -27.65 -10.22 8.80
C VAL A 273 -28.74 -10.65 9.76
N ASP A 274 -28.55 -10.35 11.05
CA ASP A 274 -29.45 -10.75 12.14
C ASP A 274 -30.92 -10.41 11.82
N GLY A 275 -31.80 -11.40 11.99
CA GLY A 275 -33.22 -11.28 11.69
C GLY A 275 -33.60 -11.51 10.22
N THR A 276 -32.64 -11.76 9.33
CA THR A 276 -32.89 -12.17 7.94
C THR A 276 -32.30 -13.55 7.64
N LEU A 277 -32.95 -14.32 6.75
CA LEU A 277 -32.41 -15.58 6.23
C LEU A 277 -31.46 -15.36 5.03
N GLU A 278 -31.28 -14.11 4.61
CA GLU A 278 -30.54 -13.75 3.42
C GLU A 278 -29.10 -13.39 3.75
N ASP A 279 -28.18 -13.99 3.01
CA ASP A 279 -26.78 -13.57 3.00
C ASP A 279 -26.68 -12.20 2.32
N LYS A 280 -25.85 -11.29 2.86
CA LYS A 280 -25.63 -9.96 2.28
C LYS A 280 -24.16 -9.63 2.20
N LEU A 281 -23.75 -8.99 1.11
CA LEU A 281 -22.42 -8.40 1.00
C LEU A 281 -22.40 -7.10 1.81
N CYS A 282 -21.60 -7.12 2.86
CA CYS A 282 -21.40 -5.99 3.76
C CYS A 282 -20.00 -5.42 3.57
N VAL A 283 -19.90 -4.09 3.57
CA VAL A 283 -18.63 -3.36 3.42
C VAL A 283 -18.50 -2.42 4.61
N TRP A 284 -17.40 -2.56 5.35
CA TRP A 284 -17.08 -1.76 6.52
C TRP A 284 -15.83 -0.92 6.29
N ARG A 285 -15.80 0.22 6.96
CA ARG A 285 -14.66 1.13 7.05
C ARG A 285 -14.17 1.16 8.49
N LEU A 286 -12.88 1.01 8.70
CA LEU A 286 -12.29 1.22 10.02
C LEU A 286 -12.11 2.72 10.25
N ASN A 287 -12.73 3.25 11.31
CA ASN A 287 -12.62 4.65 11.69
C ASN A 287 -12.33 4.76 13.19
N SER A 288 -11.23 5.40 13.55
CA SER A 288 -10.76 5.50 14.95
C SER A 288 -10.73 4.14 15.69
N GLY A 289 -10.47 3.08 14.91
CA GLY A 289 -10.43 1.66 15.29
C GLY A 289 -11.74 1.03 15.72
N GLU A 290 -12.87 1.61 15.29
CA GLU A 290 -14.17 0.95 15.28
C GLU A 290 -14.62 0.72 13.83
N TRP A 291 -15.33 -0.39 13.59
CA TRP A 291 -15.88 -0.70 12.28
C TRP A 291 -17.20 0.02 12.06
N GLN A 292 -17.29 0.74 10.94
CA GLN A 292 -18.51 1.42 10.52
C GLN A 292 -19.01 0.77 9.24
N LEU A 293 -20.26 0.31 9.23
CA LEU A 293 -20.90 -0.23 8.03
C LEU A 293 -21.09 0.90 7.01
N VAL A 294 -20.55 0.74 5.81
CA VAL A 294 -20.62 1.71 4.70
C VAL A 294 -21.68 1.32 3.70
N SER A 295 -21.82 0.01 3.44
CA SER A 295 -22.77 -0.51 2.47
C SER A 295 -23.20 -1.92 2.82
N GLU A 296 -24.45 -2.22 2.51
CA GLU A 296 -25.04 -3.55 2.60
C GLU A 296 -25.90 -3.76 1.36
N ILE A 297 -25.59 -4.78 0.57
CA ILE A 297 -26.35 -5.14 -0.63
C ILE A 297 -26.53 -6.65 -0.75
N THR A 298 -27.57 -7.06 -1.47
CA THR A 298 -27.83 -8.46 -1.83
C THR A 298 -27.42 -8.69 -3.29
N PRO A 299 -26.15 -8.97 -3.59
CA PRO A 299 -25.77 -9.25 -4.96
C PRO A 299 -26.35 -10.58 -5.48
N PRO A 300 -26.77 -10.66 -6.76
CA PRO A 300 -27.33 -11.84 -7.41
C PRO A 300 -26.43 -13.09 -7.40
N PHE A 301 -25.13 -12.96 -7.10
CA PHE A 301 -24.19 -14.10 -7.04
C PHE A 301 -23.95 -14.63 -5.62
N ILE A 302 -24.67 -14.15 -4.61
CA ILE A 302 -24.52 -14.59 -3.21
C ILE A 302 -24.56 -16.12 -3.05
N ASP A 303 -25.44 -16.78 -3.81
CA ASP A 303 -25.61 -18.24 -3.76
C ASP A 303 -24.40 -18.99 -4.34
N THR A 304 -23.61 -18.31 -5.18
CA THR A 304 -22.43 -18.84 -5.87
C THR A 304 -21.10 -18.37 -5.27
N GLY A 305 -21.09 -17.83 -4.04
CA GLY A 305 -19.95 -17.12 -3.43
C GLY A 305 -18.56 -17.81 -3.52
N PHE A 306 -18.50 -19.14 -3.68
CA PHE A 306 -17.25 -19.89 -3.90
C PHE A 306 -16.61 -19.68 -5.28
N GLU A 307 -17.33 -19.07 -6.23
CA GLU A 307 -16.85 -18.77 -7.58
C GLU A 307 -16.10 -17.44 -7.67
N TYR A 308 -16.06 -16.65 -6.58
CA TYR A 308 -15.54 -15.28 -6.60
C TYR A 308 -14.40 -15.07 -5.60
N ILE A 309 -13.35 -14.40 -6.05
CA ILE A 309 -12.25 -13.92 -5.22
C ILE A 309 -12.37 -12.41 -5.07
N GLN A 310 -12.38 -11.93 -3.84
CA GLN A 310 -12.34 -10.50 -3.55
C GLN A 310 -10.96 -9.93 -3.90
N LEU A 311 -10.93 -8.86 -4.70
CA LEU A 311 -9.70 -8.15 -5.05
C LEU A 311 -9.50 -6.88 -4.22
N GLY A 312 -10.59 -6.18 -3.90
CA GLY A 312 -10.54 -4.99 -3.05
C GLY A 312 -11.51 -3.88 -3.48
N THR A 313 -11.52 -2.80 -2.71
CA THR A 313 -12.29 -1.58 -3.01
C THR A 313 -11.50 -0.69 -3.95
N ASN A 314 -12.19 0.05 -4.83
CA ASN A 314 -11.55 1.08 -5.64
C ASN A 314 -10.92 2.14 -4.70
N PRO A 315 -9.66 2.55 -4.91
CA PRO A 315 -8.97 3.43 -3.95
C PRO A 315 -9.57 4.83 -3.83
N PHE A 316 -10.31 5.28 -4.84
CA PHE A 316 -10.87 6.63 -4.92
C PHE A 316 -12.40 6.66 -4.86
N ASP A 317 -13.06 5.57 -5.30
CA ASP A 317 -14.50 5.43 -5.29
C ASP A 317 -14.96 4.34 -4.32
N ALA A 318 -15.39 4.76 -3.13
CA ALA A 318 -15.93 3.84 -2.11
C ALA A 318 -17.19 3.09 -2.54
N LYS A 319 -17.78 3.41 -3.69
CA LYS A 319 -18.95 2.71 -4.24
C LYS A 319 -18.56 1.55 -5.15
N THR A 320 -17.30 1.42 -5.55
CA THR A 320 -16.88 0.38 -6.50
C THR A 320 -15.98 -0.63 -5.82
N VAL A 321 -16.33 -1.91 -5.91
CA VAL A 321 -15.53 -3.05 -5.42
C VAL A 321 -15.26 -4.02 -6.55
N TYR A 322 -14.08 -4.65 -6.52
CA TYR A 322 -13.62 -5.55 -7.56
C TYR A 322 -13.57 -7.00 -7.08
N PHE A 323 -14.04 -7.88 -7.95
CA PHE A 323 -14.06 -9.33 -7.76
C PHE A 323 -13.50 -10.03 -9.00
N TRP A 324 -12.95 -11.21 -8.79
CA TRP A 324 -12.54 -12.11 -9.85
C TRP A 324 -13.45 -13.32 -9.88
N ASN A 325 -14.07 -13.59 -11.03
CA ASN A 325 -14.84 -14.80 -11.23
C ASN A 325 -13.94 -15.93 -11.72
N MET A 326 -13.83 -16.99 -10.93
CA MET A 326 -12.99 -18.16 -11.19
C MET A 326 -13.47 -19.01 -12.38
N ASN A 327 -14.78 -19.13 -12.58
CA ASN A 327 -15.37 -19.97 -13.62
C ASN A 327 -15.23 -19.34 -15.01
N HIS A 328 -15.50 -18.04 -15.10
CA HIS A 328 -15.45 -17.30 -16.35
C HIS A 328 -14.09 -16.66 -16.61
N GLN A 329 -13.17 -16.67 -15.64
CA GLN A 329 -11.88 -15.98 -15.69
C GLN A 329 -12.06 -14.51 -16.08
N THR A 330 -12.99 -13.82 -15.42
CA THR A 330 -13.32 -12.43 -15.72
C THR A 330 -13.25 -11.55 -14.49
N LEU A 331 -12.78 -10.31 -14.71
CA LEU A 331 -12.81 -9.25 -13.72
C LEU A 331 -14.21 -8.63 -13.68
N LEU A 332 -14.70 -8.40 -12.48
CA LEU A 332 -16.00 -7.83 -12.20
C LEU A 332 -15.86 -6.62 -11.30
N SER A 333 -16.62 -5.58 -11.61
CA SER A 333 -16.87 -4.49 -10.67
C SER A 333 -18.33 -4.48 -10.25
N ILE A 334 -18.56 -4.14 -8.99
CA ILE A 334 -19.89 -3.97 -8.41
C ILE A 334 -20.01 -2.56 -7.89
N ASN A 335 -21.09 -1.90 -8.29
CA ASN A 335 -21.48 -0.64 -7.69
C ASN A 335 -22.33 -0.92 -6.44
N LEU A 336 -21.78 -0.59 -5.27
CA LEU A 336 -22.39 -0.80 -3.96
C LEU A 336 -23.68 0.00 -3.73
N HIS A 337 -23.94 1.06 -4.50
CA HIS A 337 -25.16 1.85 -4.32
C HIS A 337 -26.40 1.20 -4.93
N ASN A 338 -26.25 0.56 -6.10
CA ASN A 338 -27.37 -0.03 -6.85
C ASN A 338 -27.21 -1.53 -7.12
N GLY A 339 -26.13 -2.14 -6.63
CA GLY A 339 -25.80 -3.55 -6.85
C GLY A 339 -25.51 -3.91 -8.31
N LYS A 340 -25.28 -2.94 -9.20
CA LYS A 340 -25.08 -3.22 -10.63
C LYS A 340 -23.68 -3.81 -10.89
N PHE A 341 -23.66 -4.83 -11.74
CA PHE A 341 -22.46 -5.52 -12.21
C PHE A 341 -21.97 -4.94 -13.52
N VAL A 342 -20.66 -4.85 -13.64
CA VAL A 342 -19.99 -4.57 -14.90
C VAL A 342 -18.84 -5.54 -15.07
N PHE A 343 -18.80 -6.21 -16.23
CA PHE A 343 -17.63 -6.97 -16.66
C PHE A 343 -16.55 -5.99 -17.08
N GLU A 344 -15.40 -6.07 -16.43
CA GLU A 344 -14.28 -5.18 -16.69
C GLU A 344 -13.35 -5.82 -17.73
N THR A 345 -13.03 -5.07 -18.78
CA THR A 345 -12.09 -5.51 -19.82
C THR A 345 -10.62 -5.24 -19.45
N LYS A 346 -10.37 -4.62 -18.29
CA LYS A 346 -9.06 -4.11 -17.86
C LYS A 346 -8.18 -5.15 -17.15
N LEU A 347 -8.44 -6.44 -17.34
CA LEU A 347 -7.61 -7.48 -16.77
C LEU A 347 -6.26 -7.56 -17.49
N LEU A 348 -5.17 -7.54 -16.74
CA LEU A 348 -3.80 -7.62 -17.30
C LEU A 348 -3.17 -9.01 -17.19
N SER A 349 -3.56 -9.83 -16.19
CA SER A 349 -3.06 -11.21 -16.04
C SER A 349 -4.11 -12.17 -15.45
N SER A 350 -3.88 -13.47 -15.62
CA SER A 350 -4.65 -14.53 -14.98
C SER A 350 -4.39 -14.59 -13.47
N ILE A 351 -5.42 -14.78 -12.66
CA ILE A 351 -5.26 -14.84 -11.20
C ILE A 351 -5.08 -16.27 -10.70
N ASN A 352 -4.10 -16.48 -9.82
CA ASN A 352 -3.97 -17.73 -9.08
C ASN A 352 -4.85 -17.71 -7.80
N PRO A 353 -5.80 -18.66 -7.64
CA PRO A 353 -6.65 -18.75 -6.46
C PRO A 353 -5.81 -19.07 -5.21
N GLY A 354 -5.67 -18.09 -4.33
CA GLY A 354 -4.86 -18.19 -3.10
C GLY A 354 -3.83 -17.07 -2.93
N LEU A 355 -3.76 -16.14 -3.88
CA LEU A 355 -2.95 -14.93 -3.77
C LEU A 355 -3.70 -13.82 -3.04
N PHE A 356 -2.96 -13.02 -2.29
CA PHE A 356 -3.43 -11.80 -1.65
C PHE A 356 -3.18 -10.62 -2.57
N PHE A 357 -4.01 -9.59 -2.42
CA PHE A 357 -3.98 -8.43 -3.30
C PHE A 357 -3.61 -7.17 -2.52
N HIS A 358 -2.77 -6.35 -3.13
CA HIS A 358 -2.40 -5.04 -2.62
C HIS A 358 -2.90 -3.97 -3.57
N SER A 359 -3.64 -3.00 -3.03
CA SER A 359 -3.87 -1.76 -3.76
C SER A 359 -2.63 -0.88 -3.67
N VAL A 360 -2.09 -0.50 -4.82
CA VAL A 360 -0.95 0.40 -4.96
C VAL A 360 -1.45 1.67 -5.61
N VAL A 361 -1.29 2.79 -4.92
CA VAL A 361 -1.78 4.09 -5.38
C VAL A 361 -0.60 5.04 -5.45
N LEU A 362 -0.42 5.73 -6.58
CA LEU A 362 0.57 6.79 -6.62
C LEU A 362 0.12 8.01 -5.82
N PRO A 363 1.00 8.56 -4.98
CA PRO A 363 0.71 9.80 -4.27
C PRO A 363 0.50 10.95 -5.26
N GLN A 364 -0.08 12.05 -4.79
CA GLN A 364 -0.23 13.26 -5.60
C GLN A 364 1.10 13.98 -5.86
N TRP A 365 2.19 13.55 -5.22
CA TRP A 365 3.50 14.17 -5.32
C TRP A 365 4.60 13.11 -5.27
N LEU A 366 5.68 13.31 -6.01
CA LEU A 366 6.83 12.42 -5.95
C LEU A 366 7.67 12.71 -4.69
N TYR A 367 7.59 11.82 -3.72
CA TYR A 367 8.42 11.87 -2.52
C TYR A 367 9.82 11.32 -2.80
N ARG A 368 10.83 12.08 -2.34
CA ARG A 368 12.22 11.63 -2.25
C ARG A 368 12.38 10.72 -1.04
N ILE A 369 13.20 9.69 -1.15
CA ILE A 369 13.55 8.85 -0.01
C ILE A 369 14.44 9.67 0.94
N PRO A 370 14.07 9.82 2.23
CA PRO A 370 14.91 10.48 3.22
C PRO A 370 16.24 9.74 3.34
N ASN A 371 17.33 10.41 2.98
CA ASN A 371 18.69 9.92 3.15
C ASN A 371 19.36 10.68 4.30
N THR A 372 19.11 10.21 5.52
CA THR A 372 19.75 10.72 6.74
C THR A 372 21.19 10.20 6.88
N MET A 373 21.64 9.26 6.04
CA MET A 373 23.04 8.86 5.94
C MET A 373 23.86 9.75 5.00
N ARG A 374 23.88 11.06 5.23
CA ARG A 374 25.00 11.94 4.89
C ARG A 374 25.05 13.12 5.85
N MET A 375 25.91 13.03 6.87
CA MET A 375 26.91 14.03 7.27
C MET A 375 27.56 13.59 8.60
N VAL A 376 28.72 12.95 8.50
CA VAL A 376 29.85 13.17 9.42
C VAL A 376 31.02 13.61 8.57
#